data_AF-A0A2E7G1J9-F1
#
_entry.id   AF-A0A2E7G1J9-F1
#
_cell.length_a   1.000
_cell.length_b   1.000
_cell.length_c   1.000
_cell.angle_alpha   90.00
_cell.angle_beta   90.00
_cell.angle_gamma   90.00
#
_symmetry.space_group_name_H-M   'P 1'
#
loop_
_entity.id
_entity.type
_entity.pdbx_description
1 polymer ?
#
loop_
_entity_poly.entity_id
_entity_poly.type
_entity_poly.pdbx_seq_one_letter_code
_entity_poly.pdbx_strand_id
1 'polypeptide(L)'
;MKLSNDQEVAEWLDNLLRKELDLRQSRGIKKEIELGPKTPRIIILNQGEVAGYAEMRRISTIIELATVVVDPKLRGKGYSHQIVHQAWERWRQDPVLHGTTLGGDVDLTRSHQLPKTVSRPLISFTRDPAMAAALVGGGFTMMPRKRRISRLWLWKSDFAALPIMVQASISFDRLLRGIRFLFTSPSRIAHYLRHSRDYRLFVRIPETAERPPPRMHMRSEREGGVPSDLMNQMEAIAFTMEEEPGISSEIKAWDEGE
;
A
#
# COMPACT_ATOMS: atom_id res chain seq x y z
N MET A 1 -1.33 -28.52 14.17
CA MET A 1 -1.27 -27.36 15.09
C MET A 1 -1.22 -25.97 14.40
N LYS A 2 -1.40 -25.85 13.06
CA LYS A 2 -1.41 -24.55 12.34
C LYS A 2 -2.76 -23.81 12.32
N LEU A 3 -3.86 -24.50 12.63
CA LEU A 3 -5.23 -23.97 12.51
C LEU A 3 -5.56 -22.84 13.50
N SER A 4 -4.99 -22.85 14.73
CA SER A 4 -5.28 -21.82 15.75
C SER A 4 -4.85 -20.43 15.29
N ASN A 5 -3.60 -20.30 14.81
CA ASN A 5 -3.04 -19.02 14.40
C ASN A 5 -3.73 -18.45 13.14
N ASP A 6 -4.07 -19.30 12.17
CA ASP A 6 -4.79 -18.86 10.97
C ASP A 6 -6.22 -18.41 11.27
N GLN A 7 -6.88 -19.04 12.24
CA GLN A 7 -8.19 -18.64 12.70
C GLN A 7 -8.14 -17.30 13.44
N GLU A 8 -7.19 -17.13 14.37
CA GLU A 8 -6.98 -15.88 15.11
C GLU A 8 -6.71 -14.70 14.16
N VAL A 9 -5.83 -14.90 13.17
CA VAL A 9 -5.56 -13.88 12.12
C VAL A 9 -6.81 -13.58 11.31
N ALA A 10 -7.60 -14.60 10.95
CA ALA A 10 -8.82 -14.43 10.16
C ALA A 10 -9.91 -13.67 10.93
N GLU A 11 -10.08 -13.95 12.22
CA GLU A 11 -11.03 -13.26 13.10
C GLU A 11 -10.61 -11.80 13.33
N TRP A 12 -9.33 -11.57 13.62
CA TRP A 12 -8.76 -10.23 13.76
C TRP A 12 -8.92 -9.41 12.47
N LEU A 13 -8.59 -10.01 11.32
CA LEU A 13 -8.70 -9.35 10.02
C LEU A 13 -10.16 -9.07 9.66
N ASP A 14 -11.08 -10.03 9.82
CA ASP A 14 -12.51 -9.82 9.54
C ASP A 14 -13.08 -8.65 10.34
N ASN A 15 -12.71 -8.53 11.62
CA ASN A 15 -13.12 -7.44 12.49
C ASN A 15 -12.65 -6.08 11.97
N LEU A 16 -11.37 -5.96 11.61
CA LEU A 16 -10.81 -4.71 11.07
C LEU A 16 -11.38 -4.39 9.68
N LEU A 17 -11.48 -5.38 8.80
CA LEU A 17 -12.05 -5.23 7.47
C LEU A 17 -13.50 -4.74 7.53
N ARG A 18 -14.29 -5.14 8.52
CA ARG A 18 -15.68 -4.67 8.69
C ARG A 18 -15.75 -3.22 9.17
N LYS A 19 -14.85 -2.83 10.08
CA LYS A 19 -14.80 -1.49 10.68
C LYS A 19 -14.25 -0.44 9.74
N GLU A 20 -13.20 -0.77 8.99
CA GLU A 20 -12.49 0.19 8.14
C GLU A 20 -12.97 0.11 6.69
N LEU A 21 -13.57 1.21 6.22
CA LEU A 21 -14.15 1.29 4.88
C LEU A 21 -13.10 1.45 3.77
N ASP A 22 -11.93 1.99 4.12
CA ASP A 22 -10.76 2.15 3.23
C ASP A 22 -10.12 0.80 2.87
N LEU A 23 -10.36 -0.24 3.66
CA LEU A 23 -9.86 -1.58 3.39
C LEU A 23 -10.79 -2.34 2.43
N ARG A 24 -10.26 -3.46 1.89
CA ARG A 24 -11.08 -4.38 1.10
C ARG A 24 -12.27 -4.89 1.91
N GLN A 25 -13.27 -5.40 1.21
CA GLN A 25 -14.38 -6.07 1.89
C GLN A 25 -13.90 -7.36 2.57
N SER A 26 -14.47 -7.64 3.74
CA SER A 26 -14.33 -8.95 4.34
C SER A 26 -15.02 -10.02 3.50
N ARG A 27 -14.37 -11.18 3.37
CA ARG A 27 -14.93 -12.37 2.75
C ARG A 27 -15.63 -13.28 3.76
N GLY A 28 -15.56 -12.93 5.05
CA GLY A 28 -15.97 -13.74 6.19
C GLY A 28 -14.87 -14.70 6.64
N ILE A 29 -14.84 -14.98 7.94
CA ILE A 29 -13.79 -15.76 8.64
C ILE A 29 -13.48 -17.08 7.92
N LYS A 30 -14.50 -17.88 7.55
CA LYS A 30 -14.31 -19.17 6.86
C LYS A 30 -13.48 -19.05 5.58
N LYS A 31 -13.74 -18.01 4.78
CA LYS A 31 -13.01 -17.78 3.52
C LYS A 31 -11.62 -17.22 3.76
N GLU A 32 -11.43 -16.41 4.80
CA GLU A 32 -10.09 -15.93 5.17
C GLU A 32 -9.20 -17.07 5.68
N ILE A 33 -9.74 -18.03 6.42
CA ILE A 33 -9.01 -19.25 6.84
C ILE A 33 -8.62 -20.10 5.62
N GLU A 34 -9.54 -20.28 4.67
CA GLU A 34 -9.29 -21.13 3.51
C GLU A 34 -8.34 -20.50 2.47
N LEU A 35 -8.51 -19.20 2.21
CA LEU A 35 -7.77 -18.47 1.17
C LEU A 35 -6.52 -17.77 1.69
N GLY A 36 -6.45 -17.47 2.99
CA GLY A 36 -5.33 -16.79 3.62
C GLY A 36 -3.99 -17.49 3.36
N PRO A 37 -3.85 -18.79 3.66
CA PRO A 37 -2.62 -19.54 3.40
C PRO A 37 -2.24 -19.63 1.91
N LYS A 38 -3.22 -19.50 1.01
CA LYS A 38 -3.02 -19.54 -0.45
C LYS A 38 -2.65 -18.17 -1.03
N THR A 39 -2.79 -17.10 -0.25
CA THR A 39 -2.51 -15.73 -0.68
C THR A 39 -1.14 -15.30 -0.14
N PRO A 40 -0.25 -14.75 -0.97
CA PRO A 40 0.98 -14.14 -0.49
C PRO A 40 0.67 -13.03 0.52
N ARG A 41 1.05 -13.24 1.77
CA ARG A 41 0.73 -12.36 2.89
C ARG A 41 1.92 -12.16 3.79
N ILE A 42 1.87 -11.06 4.54
CA ILE A 42 2.83 -10.66 5.56
C ILE A 42 2.05 -10.48 6.84
N ILE A 43 2.52 -11.11 7.91
CA ILE A 43 1.90 -11.04 9.24
C ILE A 43 3.00 -10.60 10.19
N ILE A 44 2.79 -9.49 10.88
CA ILE A 44 3.67 -9.02 11.93
C ILE A 44 3.02 -9.36 13.26
N LEU A 45 3.79 -10.01 14.13
CA LEU A 45 3.37 -10.32 15.48
C LEU A 45 4.08 -9.40 16.48
N ASN A 46 3.36 -8.94 17.50
CA ASN A 46 3.91 -8.25 18.66
C ASN A 46 3.53 -9.04 19.91
N GLN A 47 4.51 -9.55 20.65
CA GLN A 47 4.30 -10.35 21.87
C GLN A 47 3.33 -11.55 21.66
N GLY A 48 3.32 -12.14 20.46
CA GLY A 48 2.45 -13.27 20.12
C GLY A 48 1.08 -12.87 19.54
N GLU A 49 0.69 -11.59 19.62
CA GLU A 49 -0.55 -11.08 19.04
C GLU A 49 -0.32 -10.49 17.64
N VAL A 50 -1.37 -10.48 16.79
CA VAL A 50 -1.29 -9.90 15.45
C VAL A 50 -1.22 -8.37 15.54
N ALA A 51 -0.07 -7.81 15.13
CA ALA A 51 0.16 -6.38 15.14
C ALA A 51 -0.09 -5.73 13.76
N GLY A 52 0.14 -6.48 12.69
CA GLY A 52 -0.01 -5.98 11.34
C GLY A 52 -0.18 -7.08 10.30
N TYR A 53 -0.84 -6.71 9.21
CA TYR A 53 -1.15 -7.61 8.11
C TYR A 53 -1.03 -6.87 6.78
N ALA A 54 -0.47 -7.55 5.78
CA ALA A 54 -0.57 -7.14 4.39
C ALA A 54 -0.78 -8.32 3.47
N GLU A 55 -1.47 -8.07 2.36
CA GLU A 55 -1.63 -9.06 1.30
C GLU A 55 -1.05 -8.52 -0.01
N MET A 56 -0.43 -9.40 -0.77
CA MET A 56 0.11 -9.10 -2.08
C MET A 56 -0.66 -9.88 -3.13
N ARG A 57 -1.09 -9.20 -4.19
CA ARG A 57 -1.97 -9.77 -5.20
C ARG A 57 -1.45 -9.48 -6.59
N ARG A 58 -1.42 -10.50 -7.44
CA ARG A 58 -1.09 -10.31 -8.85
C ARG A 58 -2.33 -9.82 -9.59
N ILE A 59 -2.22 -8.67 -10.26
CA ILE A 59 -3.23 -8.13 -11.16
C ILE A 59 -2.60 -8.04 -12.54
N SER A 60 -2.85 -9.04 -13.39
CA SER A 60 -2.26 -9.09 -14.74
C SER A 60 -0.73 -8.99 -14.68
N THR A 61 -0.13 -7.93 -15.23
CA THR A 61 1.31 -7.68 -15.32
C THR A 61 1.91 -6.92 -14.13
N ILE A 62 1.11 -6.62 -13.10
CA ILE A 62 1.54 -5.87 -11.92
C ILE A 62 1.27 -6.65 -10.64
N ILE A 63 1.98 -6.29 -9.56
CA ILE A 63 1.74 -6.80 -8.22
C ILE A 63 1.22 -5.65 -7.37
N GLU A 64 0.07 -5.83 -6.74
CA GLU A 64 -0.53 -4.88 -5.81
C GLU A 64 -0.19 -5.29 -4.37
N LEU A 65 0.48 -4.40 -3.62
CA LEU A 65 0.47 -4.42 -2.16
C LEU A 65 -0.89 -3.88 -1.73
N ALA A 66 -1.81 -4.83 -1.55
CA ALA A 66 -3.19 -4.58 -1.15
C ALA A 66 -3.29 -4.58 0.38
N THR A 67 -4.53 -4.41 0.88
CA THR A 67 -4.96 -4.50 2.29
C THR A 67 -3.83 -4.49 3.31
N VAL A 68 -3.25 -3.31 3.53
CA VAL A 68 -2.24 -3.10 4.57
C VAL A 68 -2.93 -2.56 5.80
N VAL A 69 -2.78 -3.26 6.91
CA VAL A 69 -3.48 -2.96 8.16
C VAL A 69 -2.52 -3.10 9.32
N VAL A 70 -2.59 -2.15 10.23
CA VAL A 70 -1.92 -2.20 11.53
C VAL A 70 -2.99 -2.09 12.60
N ASP A 71 -2.86 -2.88 13.66
CA ASP A 71 -3.77 -2.82 14.80
C ASP A 71 -3.88 -1.35 15.28
N PRO A 72 -5.09 -0.79 15.41
CA PRO A 72 -5.31 0.58 15.87
C PRO A 72 -4.51 0.95 17.13
N LYS A 73 -4.35 0.03 18.08
CA LYS A 73 -3.63 0.25 19.35
C LYS A 73 -2.12 0.36 19.17
N LEU A 74 -1.60 -0.11 18.04
CA LEU A 74 -0.17 -0.19 17.74
C LEU A 74 0.26 0.79 16.63
N ARG A 75 -0.65 1.63 16.13
CA ARG A 75 -0.33 2.69 15.16
C ARG A 75 0.66 3.70 15.73
N GLY A 76 1.40 4.36 14.85
CA GLY A 76 2.46 5.32 15.22
C GLY A 76 3.76 4.68 15.70
N LYS A 77 3.83 3.35 15.87
CA LYS A 77 5.05 2.63 16.29
C LYS A 77 5.94 2.15 15.15
N GLY A 78 5.67 2.57 13.91
CA GLY A 78 6.48 2.22 12.74
C GLY A 78 6.16 0.87 12.07
N TYR A 79 5.14 0.14 12.51
CA TYR A 79 4.76 -1.14 11.90
C TYR A 79 4.40 -1.04 10.42
N SER A 80 3.84 0.08 9.95
CA SER A 80 3.57 0.30 8.51
C SER A 80 4.87 0.27 7.69
N HIS A 81 5.94 0.89 8.17
CA HIS A 81 7.26 0.83 7.53
C HIS A 81 7.82 -0.58 7.51
N GLN A 82 7.69 -1.32 8.62
CA GLN A 82 8.12 -2.71 8.69
C GLN A 82 7.37 -3.60 7.69
N ILE A 83 6.05 -3.42 7.56
CA ILE A 83 5.24 -4.14 6.57
C ILE A 83 5.71 -3.82 5.15
N VAL A 84 5.88 -2.54 4.83
CA VAL A 84 6.31 -2.11 3.48
C VAL A 84 7.70 -2.66 3.16
N HIS A 85 8.61 -2.68 4.13
CA HIS A 85 9.95 -3.27 3.97
C HIS A 85 9.87 -4.77 3.68
N GLN A 86 9.13 -5.53 4.48
CA GLN A 86 8.94 -6.97 4.26
C GLN A 86 8.22 -7.26 2.94
N ALA A 87 7.30 -6.39 2.53
CA ALA A 87 6.63 -6.48 1.23
C ALA A 87 7.58 -6.28 0.07
N TRP A 88 8.52 -5.33 0.19
CA TRP A 88 9.57 -5.15 -0.79
C TRP A 88 10.52 -6.36 -0.84
N GLU A 89 10.98 -6.88 0.30
CA GLU A 89 11.85 -8.05 0.35
C GLU A 89 11.18 -9.26 -0.32
N ARG A 90 9.92 -9.51 0.04
CA ARG A 90 9.14 -10.60 -0.54
C ARG A 90 8.90 -10.39 -2.03
N TRP A 91 8.51 -9.18 -2.45
CA TRP A 91 8.36 -8.85 -3.87
C TRP A 91 9.64 -9.09 -4.65
N ARG A 92 10.81 -8.81 -4.06
CA ARG A 92 12.10 -8.99 -4.74
C ARG A 92 12.46 -10.48 -4.91
N GLN A 93 12.13 -11.31 -3.93
CA GLN A 93 12.67 -12.67 -3.81
C GLN A 93 11.69 -13.77 -4.21
N ASP A 94 10.38 -13.56 -4.09
CA ASP A 94 9.37 -14.62 -4.21
C ASP A 94 9.00 -14.87 -5.69
N PRO A 95 9.43 -16.00 -6.30
CA PRO A 95 9.13 -16.29 -7.70
C PRO A 95 7.64 -16.60 -7.92
N VAL A 96 6.91 -17.05 -6.89
CA VAL A 96 5.48 -17.35 -6.97
C VAL A 96 4.68 -16.07 -7.20
N LEU A 97 5.09 -14.97 -6.56
CA LEU A 97 4.52 -13.64 -6.82
C LEU A 97 4.69 -13.21 -8.28
N HIS A 98 5.84 -13.52 -8.87
CA HIS A 98 6.13 -13.27 -10.29
C HIS A 98 5.62 -14.36 -11.23
N GLY A 99 4.95 -15.39 -10.71
CA GLY A 99 4.40 -16.47 -11.53
C GLY A 99 5.47 -17.23 -12.31
N THR A 100 6.72 -17.19 -11.85
CA THR A 100 7.83 -17.94 -12.42
C THR A 100 7.70 -19.40 -11.97
N THR A 101 7.87 -20.34 -12.91
CA THR A 101 7.83 -21.77 -12.59
C THR A 101 9.05 -22.14 -11.74
N LEU A 102 8.81 -22.80 -10.59
CA LEU A 102 9.85 -23.18 -9.61
C LEU A 102 10.73 -24.38 -10.07
N GLY A 103 10.86 -24.61 -11.38
CA GLY A 103 11.50 -25.82 -11.91
C GLY A 103 11.91 -25.73 -13.38
N GLY A 104 12.22 -24.53 -13.87
CA GLY A 104 12.91 -24.39 -15.16
C GLY A 104 14.33 -24.92 -15.05
N ASP A 105 14.80 -25.62 -16.09
CA ASP A 105 16.13 -26.22 -16.20
C ASP A 105 17.20 -25.21 -15.75
N VAL A 106 17.84 -25.49 -14.62
CA VAL A 106 18.91 -24.65 -14.08
C VAL A 106 20.14 -24.95 -14.92
N ASP A 107 20.28 -24.22 -16.03
CA ASP A 107 21.46 -24.31 -16.87
C ASP A 107 22.66 -23.73 -16.09
N LEU A 108 23.38 -24.62 -15.40
CA LEU A 108 24.53 -24.30 -14.55
C LEU A 108 25.67 -23.60 -15.31
N THR A 109 25.62 -23.62 -16.65
CA THR A 109 26.58 -22.92 -17.52
C THR A 109 26.33 -21.41 -17.62
N ARG A 110 25.13 -20.92 -17.24
CA ARG A 110 24.76 -19.49 -17.16
C ARG A 110 24.73 -18.93 -15.72
N SER A 111 25.40 -19.61 -14.79
CA SER A 111 25.33 -19.39 -13.33
C SER A 111 25.89 -18.07 -12.79
N HIS A 112 26.42 -17.18 -13.62
CA HIS A 112 26.90 -15.85 -13.19
C HIS A 112 25.87 -14.72 -13.26
N GLN A 113 24.68 -14.96 -13.80
CA GLN A 113 23.59 -13.97 -13.78
C GLN A 113 22.43 -14.56 -13.00
N LEU A 114 22.27 -14.13 -11.73
CA LEU A 114 21.03 -14.37 -10.98
C LEU A 114 19.84 -14.02 -11.89
N PRO A 115 18.86 -14.91 -12.07
CA PRO A 115 17.70 -14.60 -12.88
C PRO A 115 17.08 -13.30 -12.33
N LYS A 116 16.85 -12.31 -13.21
CA LYS A 116 16.10 -11.09 -12.88
C LYS A 116 14.71 -11.51 -12.40
N THR A 117 14.60 -11.80 -11.11
CA THR A 117 13.43 -12.46 -10.51
C THR A 117 12.25 -11.50 -10.49
N VAL A 118 12.53 -10.20 -10.51
CA VAL A 118 11.54 -9.14 -10.50
C VAL A 118 11.24 -8.69 -11.92
N SER A 119 10.08 -9.09 -12.43
CA SER A 119 9.60 -8.67 -13.76
C SER A 119 8.41 -7.71 -13.69
N ARG A 120 7.69 -7.69 -12.57
CA ARG A 120 6.46 -6.92 -12.40
C ARG A 120 6.63 -5.78 -11.41
N PRO A 121 6.14 -4.55 -11.72
CA PRO A 121 6.18 -3.45 -10.77
C PRO A 121 5.27 -3.75 -9.58
N LEU A 122 5.68 -3.23 -8.41
CA LEU A 122 4.91 -3.25 -7.19
C LEU A 122 4.14 -1.94 -7.07
N ILE A 123 2.83 -2.01 -6.91
CA ILE A 123 1.97 -0.84 -6.75
C ILE A 123 1.21 -0.88 -5.43
N SER A 124 0.83 0.28 -4.92
CA SER A 124 -0.10 0.38 -3.79
C SER A 124 -0.97 1.62 -3.93
N PHE A 125 -2.20 1.52 -3.44
CA PHE A 125 -3.14 2.63 -3.38
C PHE A 125 -3.40 2.96 -1.92
N THR A 126 -3.24 4.23 -1.57
CA THR A 126 -3.59 4.69 -0.23
C THR A 126 -4.10 6.12 -0.25
N ARG A 127 -5.04 6.41 0.66
CA ARG A 127 -5.45 7.75 1.06
C ARG A 127 -4.80 8.16 2.39
N ASP A 128 -4.40 7.18 3.19
CA ASP A 128 -3.85 7.38 4.53
C ASP A 128 -2.42 7.96 4.44
N PRO A 129 -2.14 9.09 5.10
CA PRO A 129 -0.84 9.76 5.03
C PRO A 129 0.28 8.98 5.72
N ALA A 130 -0.02 8.22 6.79
CA ALA A 130 0.99 7.41 7.47
C ALA A 130 1.42 6.22 6.60
N MET A 131 0.48 5.61 5.87
CA MET A 131 0.79 4.60 4.88
C MET A 131 1.53 5.19 3.67
N ALA A 132 1.16 6.39 3.22
CA ALA A 132 1.87 7.10 2.15
C ALA A 132 3.34 7.37 2.53
N ALA A 133 3.59 7.84 3.76
CA ALA A 133 4.94 8.04 4.28
C ALA A 133 5.72 6.71 4.35
N ALA A 134 5.06 5.62 4.77
CA ALA A 134 5.67 4.28 4.78
C ALA A 134 6.05 3.80 3.37
N LEU A 135 5.22 4.06 2.36
CA LEU A 135 5.51 3.73 0.97
C LEU A 135 6.67 4.55 0.41
N VAL A 136 6.70 5.87 0.67
CA VAL A 136 7.82 6.74 0.25
C VAL A 136 9.12 6.34 0.93
N GLY A 137 9.11 6.12 2.25
CA GLY A 137 10.27 5.55 2.97
C GLY A 137 10.64 4.15 2.49
N GLY A 138 9.67 3.40 1.98
CA GLY A 138 9.83 2.14 1.29
C GLY A 138 10.32 2.24 -0.16
N GLY A 139 10.73 3.42 -0.63
CA GLY A 139 11.27 3.64 -1.97
C GLY A 139 10.23 3.60 -3.10
N PHE A 140 8.94 3.76 -2.78
CA PHE A 140 7.91 3.94 -3.79
C PHE A 140 7.91 5.39 -4.31
N THR A 141 7.64 5.52 -5.60
CA THR A 141 7.44 6.82 -6.24
C THR A 141 5.95 7.12 -6.34
N MET A 142 5.55 8.29 -5.85
CA MET A 142 4.18 8.78 -5.96
C MET A 142 3.92 9.20 -7.42
N MET A 143 2.87 8.67 -8.05
CA MET A 143 2.58 9.00 -9.45
C MET A 143 1.95 10.40 -9.58
N PRO A 144 2.45 11.25 -10.49
CA PRO A 144 1.85 12.55 -10.73
C PRO A 144 0.51 12.41 -11.47
N ARG A 145 -0.45 13.27 -11.12
CA ARG A 145 -1.76 13.35 -11.78
C ARG A 145 -1.61 13.88 -13.21
N LYS A 146 -1.68 12.99 -14.20
CA LYS A 146 -1.65 13.38 -15.62
C LYS A 146 -3.06 13.60 -16.17
N ARG A 147 -3.20 14.62 -17.03
CA ARG A 147 -4.39 14.86 -17.86
C ARG A 147 -4.19 14.14 -19.19
N ARG A 148 -5.21 13.42 -19.70
CA ARG A 148 -5.19 12.87 -21.06
C ARG A 148 -6.13 13.64 -21.96
N ILE A 149 -5.64 13.98 -23.15
CA ILE A 149 -6.41 14.64 -24.21
C ILE A 149 -7.56 13.74 -24.70
N SER A 150 -7.34 12.42 -24.74
CA SER A 150 -8.34 11.44 -25.19
C SER A 150 -9.54 11.25 -24.24
N ARG A 151 -9.54 11.88 -23.06
CA ARG A 151 -10.64 11.85 -22.08
C ARG A 151 -11.16 13.26 -21.81
N LEU A 152 -11.28 14.06 -22.88
CA LEU A 152 -11.95 15.37 -22.94
C LEU A 152 -11.95 16.08 -21.58
N TRP A 153 -10.77 16.52 -21.13
CA TRP A 153 -10.56 17.49 -20.04
C TRP A 153 -11.28 17.32 -18.69
N LEU A 154 -12.01 16.23 -18.44
CA LEU A 154 -12.98 16.21 -17.35
C LEU A 154 -12.40 15.69 -16.02
N TRP A 155 -11.32 14.88 -16.03
CA TRP A 155 -10.84 14.23 -14.80
C TRP A 155 -9.30 14.09 -14.74
N LYS A 156 -8.67 14.65 -13.69
CA LYS A 156 -7.28 14.35 -13.30
C LYS A 156 -7.27 12.99 -12.59
N SER A 157 -6.41 12.06 -13.00
CA SER A 157 -6.33 10.74 -12.36
C SER A 157 -4.91 10.18 -12.38
N ASP A 158 -4.46 9.64 -11.24
CA ASP A 158 -3.16 8.96 -11.10
C ASP A 158 -3.05 7.73 -12.01
N PHE A 159 -4.19 7.09 -12.32
CA PHE A 159 -4.27 5.94 -13.23
C PHE A 159 -3.80 6.27 -14.64
N ALA A 160 -3.96 7.53 -15.08
CA ALA A 160 -3.65 7.93 -16.45
C ALA A 160 -2.14 7.84 -16.78
N ALA A 161 -1.29 7.76 -15.75
CA ALA A 161 0.16 7.57 -15.87
C ALA A 161 0.57 6.13 -16.19
N LEU A 162 -0.30 5.14 -15.94
CA LEU A 162 0.00 3.72 -16.19
C LEU A 162 -0.20 3.33 -17.67
N PRO A 163 0.42 2.23 -18.15
CA PRO A 163 0.12 1.67 -19.47
C PRO A 163 -1.36 1.32 -19.62
N ILE A 164 -1.91 1.44 -20.84
CA ILE A 164 -3.36 1.31 -21.07
C ILE A 164 -3.91 -0.07 -20.68
N MET A 165 -3.13 -1.14 -20.92
CA MET A 165 -3.50 -2.51 -20.53
C MET A 165 -3.56 -2.68 -19.01
N VAL A 166 -2.65 -2.02 -18.28
CA VAL A 166 -2.66 -2.02 -16.82
C VAL A 166 -3.87 -1.24 -16.30
N GLN A 167 -4.17 -0.08 -16.91
CA GLN A 167 -5.36 0.69 -16.56
C GLN A 167 -6.64 -0.12 -16.77
N ALA A 168 -6.78 -0.80 -17.91
CA ALA A 168 -7.92 -1.65 -18.21
C ALA A 168 -8.02 -2.81 -17.21
N SER A 169 -6.90 -3.48 -16.90
CA SER A 169 -6.87 -4.59 -15.94
C SER A 169 -7.27 -4.17 -14.53
N ILE A 170 -6.75 -3.05 -14.03
CA ILE A 170 -7.12 -2.54 -12.70
C ILE A 170 -8.58 -2.07 -12.71
N SER A 171 -9.02 -1.39 -13.77
CA SER A 171 -10.40 -0.91 -13.89
C SER A 171 -11.39 -2.08 -13.91
N PHE A 172 -11.07 -3.15 -14.63
CA PHE A 172 -11.89 -4.36 -14.70
C PHE A 172 -11.93 -5.10 -13.36
N ASP A 173 -10.78 -5.29 -12.70
CA ASP A 173 -10.72 -5.88 -11.35
C ASP A 173 -11.53 -5.06 -10.34
N ARG A 174 -11.42 -3.72 -10.37
CA ARG A 174 -12.21 -2.83 -9.51
C ARG A 174 -13.70 -2.84 -9.86
N LEU A 175 -14.06 -2.90 -11.14
CA LEU A 175 -15.46 -2.98 -11.58
C LEU A 175 -16.12 -4.28 -11.09
N LEU A 176 -15.46 -5.42 -11.24
CA LEU A 176 -15.97 -6.71 -10.75
C LEU A 176 -16.19 -6.68 -9.23
N ARG A 177 -15.27 -6.06 -8.48
CA ARG A 177 -15.43 -5.87 -7.03
C ARG A 177 -16.56 -4.89 -6.71
N GLY A 178 -16.67 -3.79 -7.45
CA GLY A 178 -17.74 -2.80 -7.30
C GLY A 178 -19.14 -3.37 -7.53
N ILE A 179 -19.31 -4.19 -8.57
CA ILE A 179 -20.55 -4.92 -8.83
C ILE A 179 -20.89 -5.82 -7.64
N ARG A 180 -19.91 -6.55 -7.11
CA ARG A 180 -20.11 -7.37 -5.91
C ARG A 180 -20.47 -6.53 -4.67
N PHE A 181 -19.89 -5.34 -4.52
CA PHE A 181 -20.21 -4.42 -3.43
C PHE A 181 -21.65 -3.93 -3.47
N LEU A 182 -22.23 -3.77 -4.67
CA LEU A 182 -23.60 -3.28 -4.84
C LEU A 182 -24.61 -4.17 -4.09
N PHE A 183 -24.35 -5.49 -4.10
CA PHE A 183 -25.23 -6.49 -3.48
C PHE A 183 -24.90 -6.82 -2.03
N THR A 184 -23.72 -6.45 -1.53
CA THR A 184 -23.22 -6.94 -0.24
C THR A 184 -22.91 -5.84 0.78
N SER A 185 -22.54 -4.65 0.34
CA SER A 185 -22.21 -3.53 1.23
C SER A 185 -22.35 -2.19 0.50
N PRO A 186 -23.58 -1.71 0.24
CA PRO A 186 -23.82 -0.49 -0.53
C PRO A 186 -23.26 0.77 0.13
N SER A 187 -23.18 0.81 1.47
CA SER A 187 -22.59 1.94 2.21
C SER A 187 -21.12 2.21 1.85
N ARG A 188 -20.36 1.17 1.47
CA ARG A 188 -18.97 1.32 1.01
C ARG A 188 -18.88 2.03 -0.32
N ILE A 189 -19.87 1.87 -1.20
CA ILE A 189 -19.84 2.49 -2.53
C ILE A 189 -19.92 4.01 -2.40
N ALA A 190 -20.80 4.50 -1.52
CA ALA A 190 -20.87 5.93 -1.21
C ALA A 190 -19.54 6.46 -0.66
N HIS A 191 -18.90 5.71 0.23
CA HIS A 191 -17.58 6.05 0.76
C HIS A 191 -16.50 6.12 -0.34
N TYR A 192 -16.41 5.11 -1.20
CA TYR A 192 -15.44 5.07 -2.29
C TYR A 192 -15.68 6.16 -3.32
N LEU A 193 -16.93 6.45 -3.68
CA LEU A 193 -17.26 7.55 -4.60
C LEU A 193 -16.83 8.90 -4.02
N ARG A 194 -17.15 9.15 -2.74
CA ARG A 194 -16.82 10.39 -2.04
C ARG A 194 -15.31 10.65 -1.96
N HIS A 195 -14.52 9.60 -1.67
CA HIS A 195 -13.07 9.72 -1.47
C HIS A 195 -12.25 9.23 -2.67
N SER A 196 -12.88 8.98 -3.82
CA SER A 196 -12.21 8.43 -5.02
C SER A 196 -11.04 9.30 -5.49
N ARG A 197 -11.12 10.61 -5.26
CA ARG A 197 -10.10 11.60 -5.62
C ARG A 197 -8.93 11.66 -4.65
N ASP A 198 -9.03 11.05 -3.48
CA ASP A 198 -8.01 11.19 -2.44
C ASP A 198 -7.03 10.01 -2.45
N TYR A 199 -7.40 8.90 -3.10
CA TYR A 199 -6.50 7.78 -3.29
C TYR A 199 -5.35 8.16 -4.22
N ARG A 200 -4.13 8.05 -3.69
CA ARG A 200 -2.88 8.25 -4.42
C ARG A 200 -2.31 6.90 -4.84
N LEU A 201 -1.74 6.87 -6.04
CA LEU A 201 -1.03 5.69 -6.57
C LEU A 201 0.47 5.81 -6.30
N PHE A 202 1.02 4.77 -5.69
CA PHE A 202 2.44 4.60 -5.46
C PHE A 202 2.96 3.44 -6.30
N VAL A 203 4.09 3.63 -6.98
CA VAL A 203 4.68 2.63 -7.87
C VAL A 203 6.15 2.46 -7.55
N ARG A 204 6.58 1.21 -7.50
CA ARG A 204 7.98 0.82 -7.46
C ARG A 204 8.29 -0.10 -8.64
N ILE A 205 9.28 0.32 -9.44
CA ILE A 205 9.59 -0.28 -10.75
C ILE A 205 10.70 -1.34 -10.58
N PRO A 206 10.69 -2.48 -11.31
CA PRO A 206 11.65 -3.56 -11.11
C PRO A 206 13.12 -3.17 -11.21
N GLU A 207 13.45 -2.12 -11.98
CA GLU A 207 14.81 -1.61 -12.13
C GLU A 207 15.37 -1.05 -10.81
N THR A 208 14.47 -0.66 -9.89
CA THR A 208 14.81 -0.18 -8.54
C THR A 208 14.68 -1.27 -7.47
N ALA A 209 14.44 -2.53 -7.87
CA ALA A 209 14.21 -3.62 -6.93
C ALA A 209 15.44 -3.98 -6.10
N GLU A 210 16.63 -3.84 -6.67
CA GLU A 210 17.90 -4.15 -5.99
C GLU A 210 18.34 -3.06 -5.02
N ARG A 211 17.89 -1.81 -5.25
CA ARG A 211 18.18 -0.71 -4.34
C ARG A 211 17.38 -0.92 -3.05
N PRO A 212 18.00 -1.01 -1.88
CA PRO A 212 17.24 -1.07 -0.64
C PRO A 212 16.38 0.20 -0.49
N PRO A 213 15.20 0.12 0.16
CA PRO A 213 14.45 1.31 0.51
C PRO A 213 15.36 2.29 1.27
N PRO A 214 15.25 3.61 1.05
CA PRO A 214 16.04 4.59 1.77
C PRO A 214 15.84 4.36 3.26
N ARG A 215 16.93 4.02 3.96
CA ARG A 215 16.87 3.77 5.40
C ARG A 215 16.41 5.07 6.06
N MET A 216 15.16 5.14 6.49
CA MET A 216 14.82 6.03 7.59
C MET A 216 15.60 5.48 8.77
N HIS A 217 16.64 6.21 9.16
CA HIS A 217 17.38 5.91 10.39
C HIS A 217 16.36 5.66 11.50
N MET A 218 16.37 4.43 12.04
CA MET A 218 15.83 4.23 13.37
C MET A 218 16.57 5.26 14.23
N ARG A 219 15.77 6.11 14.84
CA ARG A 219 16.15 7.27 15.65
C ARG A 219 17.14 6.83 16.74
N SER A 220 18.43 6.87 16.44
CA SER A 220 19.49 7.07 17.43
C SER A 220 19.62 8.58 17.62
N GLU A 221 19.57 9.03 18.86
CA GLU A 221 19.46 10.42 19.34
C GLU A 221 20.62 11.37 18.99
N ARG A 222 21.29 11.24 17.85
CA ARG A 222 22.35 12.20 17.47
C ARG A 222 22.24 12.62 16.02
N GLU A 223 22.27 13.95 15.88
CA GLU A 223 22.51 14.75 14.69
C GLU A 223 21.28 15.09 13.84
N GLY A 224 20.89 16.36 13.98
CA GLY A 224 19.80 17.02 13.30
C GLY A 224 20.10 17.29 11.82
N GLY A 225 19.02 17.31 11.06
CA GLY A 225 19.00 17.68 9.65
C GLY A 225 18.07 16.77 8.86
N VAL A 226 16.84 17.23 8.62
CA VAL A 226 15.94 16.56 7.68
C VAL A 226 16.52 16.75 6.27
N PRO A 227 16.68 15.69 5.45
CA PRO A 227 17.08 15.84 4.06
C PRO A 227 16.08 16.72 3.30
N SER A 228 16.58 17.75 2.61
CA SER A 228 15.77 18.75 1.90
C SER A 228 14.79 18.12 0.88
N ASP A 229 15.14 16.97 0.29
CA ASP A 229 14.26 16.26 -0.65
C ASP A 229 13.03 15.64 0.00
N LEU A 230 13.10 15.27 1.29
CA LEU A 230 11.95 14.80 2.06
C LEU A 230 11.06 15.96 2.49
N MET A 231 11.66 17.10 2.86
CA MET A 231 10.91 18.34 3.11
C MET A 231 10.14 18.77 1.86
N ASN A 232 10.76 18.75 0.68
CA ASN A 232 10.09 19.12 -0.57
C ASN A 232 8.90 18.20 -0.90
N GLN A 233 8.98 16.90 -0.57
CA GLN A 233 7.87 15.97 -0.77
C GLN A 233 6.78 16.12 0.29
N MET A 234 7.13 16.41 1.55
CA MET A 234 6.18 16.66 2.64
C MET A 234 5.51 18.03 2.54
N GLU A 235 6.25 19.06 2.13
CA GLU A 235 5.75 20.41 1.84
C GLU A 235 4.83 20.36 0.63
N ALA A 236 5.15 19.59 -0.42
CA ALA A 236 4.21 19.34 -1.52
C ALA A 236 2.93 18.60 -1.07
N ILE A 237 3.00 17.75 -0.03
CA ILE A 237 1.82 17.11 0.57
C ILE A 237 1.02 18.16 1.36
N ALA A 238 1.67 18.97 2.20
CA ALA A 238 1.05 20.01 3.00
C ALA A 238 0.39 21.11 2.13
N PHE A 239 1.06 21.56 1.06
CA PHE A 239 0.53 22.54 0.11
C PHE A 239 -0.69 22.03 -0.67
N THR A 240 -0.83 20.70 -0.85
CA THR A 240 -2.03 20.14 -1.49
C THR A 240 -3.19 19.92 -0.52
N MET A 241 -2.97 20.12 0.78
CA MET A 241 -3.97 19.97 1.84
C MET A 241 -4.34 21.29 2.53
N GLU A 242 -3.80 22.44 2.10
CA GLU A 242 -4.31 23.74 2.55
C GLU A 242 -5.77 23.91 2.12
N GLU A 243 -6.63 23.96 3.13
CA GLU A 243 -8.06 24.25 3.07
C GLU A 243 -8.30 25.66 2.50
N GLU A 244 -9.41 25.81 1.77
CA GLU A 244 -9.95 27.13 1.44
C GLU A 244 -10.12 27.98 2.71
N PRO A 245 -9.80 29.29 2.66
CA PRO A 245 -9.85 30.14 3.85
C PRO A 245 -11.31 30.46 4.19
N GLY A 246 -11.74 30.04 5.39
CA GLY A 246 -13.08 30.31 5.88
C GLY A 246 -13.12 30.43 7.41
N ILE A 247 -12.91 31.66 7.88
CA ILE A 247 -13.25 32.19 9.21
C ILE A 247 -12.22 31.89 10.32
N SER A 248 -11.38 32.91 10.50
CA SER A 248 -10.53 33.16 11.65
C SER A 248 -11.31 33.19 12.96
N SER A 249 -10.86 32.42 13.94
CA SER A 249 -10.99 32.78 15.35
C SER A 249 -9.60 32.73 15.96
N GLU A 250 -9.11 33.92 16.31
CA GLU A 250 -7.95 34.21 17.16
C GLU A 250 -7.60 33.06 18.13
N ILE A 251 -6.40 32.50 17.96
CA ILE A 251 -5.72 31.78 19.04
C ILE A 251 -4.75 32.78 19.67
N LYS A 252 -5.19 33.37 20.78
CA LYS A 252 -4.40 34.27 21.62
C LYS A 252 -3.36 33.42 22.36
N ALA A 253 -2.08 33.74 22.17
CA ALA A 253 -0.99 33.11 22.89
C ALA A 253 -1.15 33.33 24.41
N TRP A 254 -1.08 32.23 25.16
CA TRP A 254 -0.89 32.25 26.62
C TRP A 254 0.62 32.36 26.89
N ASP A 255 0.96 33.22 27.86
CA ASP A 255 2.30 33.55 28.38
C ASP A 255 3.15 34.55 27.60
N GLU A 256 2.90 35.83 27.94
CA GLU A 256 3.96 36.79 28.25
C GLU A 256 4.69 36.33 29.53
N GLY A 257 6.02 36.36 29.51
CA GLY A 257 6.87 36.07 30.66
C GLY A 257 8.31 36.52 30.41
N GLU A 258 8.52 37.82 30.67
CA GLU A 258 9.77 38.62 30.69
C GLU A 258 10.42 39.06 29.35
#